data_AF-A0A2V6U4J3-F1
#
_entry.id   AF-A0A2V6U4J3-F1
#
_cell.length_a   1.000
_cell.length_b   1.000
_cell.length_c   1.000
_cell.angle_alpha   90.00
_cell.angle_beta   90.00
_cell.angle_gamma   90.00
#
_symmetry.space_group_name_H-M   'P 1'
#
loop_
_entity.id
_entity.type
_entity.pdbx_description
1 polymer ?
#
loop_
_entity_poly.entity_id
_entity_poly.type
_entity_poly.pdbx_seq_one_letter_code
_entity_poly.pdbx_strand_id
1 'polypeptide(L)'
;MLIGRRITMKIARVETLHADGGWRPWTFVRIETDTGLVGWGECSDNRSPYGIAGSVRDLAPLLVGQDPRPVERLYWDMLRASRQNYGGVSFKAMAGIELAL
;
A
#
# COMPACT_ATOMS: atom_id res chain seq x y z
N MET A 1 -17.63 -33.49 -10.37
CA MET A 1 -17.05 -32.96 -9.11
C MET A 1 -16.46 -31.59 -9.43
N LEU A 2 -17.23 -30.51 -9.26
CA LEU A 2 -16.72 -29.16 -9.46
C LEU A 2 -15.78 -28.83 -8.30
N ILE A 3 -14.48 -28.81 -8.55
CA ILE A 3 -13.50 -28.21 -7.64
C ILE A 3 -13.93 -26.75 -7.49
N GLY A 4 -14.40 -26.39 -6.30
CA GLY A 4 -14.94 -25.06 -6.02
C GLY A 4 -13.96 -24.00 -6.50
N ARG A 5 -14.41 -23.16 -7.43
CA ARG A 5 -13.64 -22.03 -7.95
C ARG A 5 -13.28 -21.15 -6.76
N ARG A 6 -12.01 -21.22 -6.33
CA ARG A 6 -11.50 -20.44 -5.21
C ARG A 6 -11.70 -18.96 -5.59
N ILE A 7 -12.63 -18.28 -4.93
CA ILE A 7 -12.80 -16.84 -5.13
C ILE A 7 -11.52 -16.20 -4.60
N THR A 8 -10.67 -15.72 -5.50
CA THR A 8 -9.48 -14.98 -5.16
C THR A 8 -9.88 -13.52 -5.01
N MET A 9 -9.96 -13.07 -3.75
CA MET A 9 -10.05 -11.66 -3.39
C MET A 9 -8.90 -10.91 -4.05
N LYS A 10 -9.17 -9.70 -4.53
CA LYS A 10 -8.20 -8.84 -5.20
C LYS A 10 -8.16 -7.47 -4.57
N ILE A 11 -7.00 -6.83 -4.59
CA ILE A 11 -6.86 -5.41 -4.30
C ILE A 11 -7.59 -4.64 -5.40
N ALA A 12 -8.62 -3.88 -5.02
CA ALA A 12 -9.39 -3.03 -5.92
C ALA A 12 -8.84 -1.59 -5.95
N ARG A 13 -8.34 -1.10 -4.83
CA ARG A 13 -7.85 0.28 -4.70
C ARG A 13 -6.75 0.38 -3.65
N VAL A 14 -5.75 1.20 -3.95
CA VAL A 14 -4.67 1.60 -3.03
C VAL A 14 -4.59 3.13 -3.09
N GLU A 15 -4.73 3.78 -1.95
CA GLU A 15 -4.71 5.24 -1.88
C GLU A 15 -4.04 5.73 -0.59
N THR A 16 -3.74 7.02 -0.57
CA THR A 16 -3.22 7.71 0.61
C THR A 16 -4.16 8.81 1.05
N LEU A 17 -4.32 8.95 2.37
CA LEU A 17 -5.08 10.00 3.01
C LEU A 17 -4.19 10.76 3.98
N HIS A 18 -4.33 12.07 4.01
CA HIS A 18 -3.67 12.93 5.00
C HIS A 18 -4.71 13.46 5.97
N ALA A 19 -4.42 13.34 7.26
CA ALA A 19 -5.18 13.98 8.33
C ALA A 19 -4.35 15.10 8.96
N ASP A 20 -4.98 16.23 9.28
CA ASP A 20 -4.34 17.30 10.04
C ASP A 20 -4.18 16.87 11.51
N GLY A 21 -2.94 16.71 11.96
CA GLY A 21 -2.58 16.38 13.33
C GLY A 21 -2.14 17.60 14.16
N GLY A 22 -2.43 18.82 13.70
CA GLY A 22 -2.11 20.08 14.37
C GLY A 22 -0.66 20.54 14.19
N TRP A 23 0.30 19.78 14.71
CA TRP A 23 1.74 20.10 14.60
C TRP A 23 2.44 19.34 13.46
N ARG A 24 1.73 18.40 12.82
CA ARG A 24 2.18 17.64 11.65
C ARG A 24 1.00 16.98 10.92
N PRO A 25 1.11 16.68 9.62
CA PRO A 25 0.16 15.80 8.95
C PRO A 25 0.40 14.33 9.36
N TRP A 26 -0.68 13.57 9.46
CA TRP A 26 -0.65 12.12 9.57
C TRP A 26 -0.94 11.53 8.19
N THR A 27 -0.18 10.52 7.77
CA THR A 27 -0.34 9.87 6.47
C THR A 27 -0.81 8.44 6.67
N PHE A 28 -1.92 8.09 6.03
CA PHE A 28 -2.48 6.74 6.04
C PHE A 28 -2.53 6.17 4.63
N VAL A 29 -2.18 4.91 4.48
CA VAL A 29 -2.48 4.10 3.30
C VAL A 29 -3.77 3.34 3.57
N ARG A 30 -4.68 3.37 2.60
CA ARG A 30 -5.91 2.59 2.60
C ARG A 30 -5.88 1.62 1.43
N ILE A 31 -6.06 0.34 1.71
CA ILE A 31 -6.20 -0.71 0.70
C ILE A 31 -7.61 -1.28 0.79
N GLU A 32 -8.33 -1.26 -0.32
CA GLU A 32 -9.68 -1.82 -0.43
C GLU A 32 -9.67 -2.98 -1.40
N THR A 33 -10.34 -4.07 -1.02
CA THR A 33 -10.47 -5.28 -1.85
C THR A 33 -11.76 -5.27 -2.66
N ASP A 34 -11.84 -6.12 -3.68
CA ASP A 34 -13.05 -6.37 -4.47
C ASP A 34 -14.19 -7.02 -3.68
N THR A 35 -13.91 -7.48 -2.46
CA THR A 35 -14.89 -7.98 -1.48
C THR A 35 -15.34 -6.91 -0.48
N GLY A 36 -14.81 -5.69 -0.58
CA GLY A 36 -15.14 -4.57 0.31
C GLY A 36 -14.39 -4.56 1.65
N LEU A 37 -13.40 -5.44 1.86
CA LEU A 37 -12.52 -5.35 3.02
C LEU A 37 -11.58 -4.17 2.87
N VAL A 38 -11.28 -3.52 4.00
CA VAL A 38 -10.40 -2.36 4.04
C VAL A 38 -9.31 -2.56 5.07
N GLY A 39 -8.05 -2.51 4.62
CA GLY A 39 -6.88 -2.47 5.48
C GLY A 39 -6.29 -1.05 5.55
N TRP A 40 -5.63 -0.77 6.66
CA TRP A 40 -5.09 0.54 7.00
C TRP A 40 -3.66 0.42 7.48
N GLY A 41 -2.77 1.24 6.93
CA GLY A 41 -1.39 1.36 7.37
C GLY A 41 -1.01 2.82 7.57
N GLU A 42 -0.27 3.11 8.63
CA GLU A 42 0.17 4.46 8.96
C GLU A 42 1.64 4.63 8.58
N CYS A 43 1.98 5.74 7.92
CA CYS A 43 3.33 6.01 7.42
C CYS A 43 3.67 7.51 7.44
N SER A 44 3.35 8.19 8.54
CA SER A 44 3.52 9.63 8.69
C SER A 44 4.99 10.04 8.63
N ASP A 45 5.22 11.14 7.93
CA ASP A 45 6.51 11.84 7.91
C ASP A 45 6.28 13.34 7.87
N ASN A 46 6.91 14.07 8.78
CA ASN A 46 6.72 15.51 8.90
C ASN A 46 7.33 16.29 7.73
N ARG A 47 8.33 15.74 7.04
CA ARG A 47 9.14 16.48 6.06
C ARG A 47 8.66 16.24 4.63
N SER A 48 8.21 15.03 4.32
CA SER A 48 7.88 14.58 2.97
C SER A 48 6.53 13.81 2.90
N PRO A 49 5.45 14.29 3.53
CA PRO A 49 4.17 13.57 3.56
C PRO A 49 3.58 13.36 2.16
N TYR A 50 3.72 14.35 1.28
CA TYR A 50 3.26 14.27 -0.11
C TYR A 50 4.21 13.44 -1.00
N GLY A 51 5.50 13.38 -0.65
CA GLY A 51 6.45 12.49 -1.32
C GLY A 51 6.10 11.02 -1.06
N ILE A 52 5.73 10.70 0.19
CA ILE A 52 5.24 9.35 0.55
C ILE A 52 3.97 9.03 -0.21
N ALA A 53 2.99 9.93 -0.23
CA ALA A 53 1.75 9.74 -0.99
C ALA A 53 1.98 9.54 -2.49
N GLY A 54 2.92 10.31 -3.08
CA GLY A 54 3.38 10.11 -4.45
C GLY A 54 3.97 8.71 -4.65
N SER A 55 4.87 8.28 -3.76
CA SER A 55 5.47 6.95 -3.85
C SER A 55 4.46 5.81 -3.67
N VAL A 56 3.42 5.96 -2.84
CA VAL A 56 2.32 4.99 -2.76
C VAL A 56 1.55 4.93 -4.07
N ARG A 57 1.25 6.09 -4.67
CA ARG A 57 0.57 6.17 -5.97
C ARG A 57 1.37 5.49 -7.08
N ASP A 58 2.70 5.65 -7.09
CA ASP A 58 3.57 5.05 -8.09
C ASP A 58 3.66 3.51 -7.93
N LEU A 59 3.56 3.00 -6.69
CA LEU A 59 3.56 1.56 -6.39
C LEU A 59 2.18 0.92 -6.58
N ALA A 60 1.08 1.67 -6.46
CA ALA A 60 -0.29 1.15 -6.54
C ALA A 60 -0.59 0.29 -7.79
N PRO A 61 -0.13 0.63 -9.01
CA PRO A 61 -0.35 -0.19 -10.20
C PRO A 61 0.23 -1.62 -10.12
N LEU A 62 1.26 -1.84 -9.29
CA LEU A 62 1.81 -3.18 -9.07
C LEU A 62 0.90 -4.07 -8.21
N LEU A 63 0.07 -3.44 -7.37
CA LEU A 63 -0.73 -4.10 -6.34
C LEU A 63 -2.19 -4.33 -6.79
N VAL A 64 -2.78 -3.38 -7.51
CA VAL A 64 -4.17 -3.50 -7.97
C VAL A 64 -4.34 -4.76 -8.82
N GLY A 65 -5.36 -5.56 -8.50
CA GLY A 65 -5.66 -6.84 -9.12
C GLY A 65 -4.93 -8.05 -8.50
N GLN A 66 -3.97 -7.84 -7.60
CA GLN A 66 -3.28 -8.91 -6.87
C GLN A 66 -4.13 -9.44 -5.70
N ASP A 67 -3.89 -10.69 -5.32
CA ASP A 67 -4.34 -11.21 -4.02
C ASP A 67 -3.54 -10.53 -2.90
N PRO A 68 -4.18 -9.89 -1.90
CA PRO A 68 -3.47 -9.17 -0.84
C PRO A 68 -2.77 -10.09 0.17
N ARG A 69 -3.17 -11.37 0.27
CA ARG A 69 -2.71 -12.27 1.35
C ARG A 69 -1.23 -12.67 1.27
N PRO A 70 -0.59 -12.82 0.10
CA PRO A 70 0.84 -13.07 -0.02
C PRO A 70 1.69 -11.81 0.26
N VAL A 71 1.58 -11.25 1.47
CA VAL A 71 2.19 -9.96 1.86
C VAL A 71 3.69 -9.90 1.54
N GLU A 72 4.47 -10.92 1.93
CA GLU A 72 5.91 -10.99 1.69
C GLU A 72 6.24 -10.94 0.18
N ARG A 73 5.46 -11.62 -0.66
CA ARG A 73 5.65 -11.58 -2.12
C ARG A 73 5.45 -10.16 -2.65
N LEU A 74 4.36 -9.51 -2.22
CA LEU A 74 4.05 -8.13 -2.61
C LEU A 74 5.11 -7.15 -2.11
N TYR A 75 5.67 -7.36 -0.92
CA TYR A 75 6.80 -6.60 -0.40
C TYR A 75 8.03 -6.69 -1.32
N TRP A 76 8.42 -7.91 -1.71
CA TRP A 76 9.54 -8.11 -2.64
C TRP A 76 9.27 -7.55 -4.05
N ASP A 77 8.01 -7.56 -4.52
CA ASP A 77 7.63 -6.92 -5.78
C ASP A 77 7.85 -5.40 -5.71
N MET A 78 7.39 -4.76 -4.63
CA MET A 78 7.61 -3.33 -4.41
C MET A 78 9.09 -2.99 -4.26
N LEU A 79 9.85 -3.75 -3.47
CA LEU A 79 11.28 -3.50 -3.25
C LEU A 79 12.08 -3.55 -4.56
N ARG A 80 11.76 -4.51 -5.44
CA ARG A 80 12.43 -4.64 -6.74
C ARG A 80 12.08 -3.50 -7.70
N ALA A 81 10.85 -3.00 -7.62
CA ALA A 81 10.41 -1.83 -8.37
C ALA A 81 11.06 -0.55 -7.85
N SER A 82 11.29 -0.43 -6.54
CA SER A 82 11.86 0.75 -5.90
C SER A 82 13.40 0.75 -5.81
N ARG A 83 14.09 -0.10 -6.58
CA ARG A 83 15.56 -0.28 -6.42
C ARG A 83 16.35 1.00 -6.72
N GLN A 84 15.85 1.84 -7.64
CA GLN A 84 16.54 3.07 -8.05
C GLN A 84 16.33 4.23 -7.07
N ASN A 85 15.34 4.11 -6.19
CA ASN A 85 14.97 5.05 -5.13
C ASN A 85 14.98 4.34 -3.77
N TYR A 86 16.02 3.54 -3.50
CA TYR A 86 16.15 2.68 -2.31
C TYR A 86 16.14 3.48 -1.01
N GLY A 87 15.34 3.04 -0.02
CA GLY A 87 15.26 3.67 1.30
C GLY A 87 14.38 4.92 1.37
N GLY A 88 14.46 5.63 2.49
CA GLY A 88 13.81 6.93 2.66
C GLY A 88 12.30 6.90 2.39
N VAL A 89 11.85 7.74 1.45
CA VAL A 89 10.43 7.91 1.10
C VAL A 89 9.81 6.62 0.56
N SER A 90 10.53 5.86 -0.27
CA SER A 90 10.00 4.64 -0.87
C SER A 90 9.75 3.55 0.17
N PHE A 91 10.66 3.39 1.14
CA PHE A 91 10.52 2.40 2.21
C PHE A 91 9.40 2.77 3.18
N LYS A 92 9.19 4.06 3.47
CA LYS A 92 8.03 4.51 4.27
C LYS A 92 6.71 4.24 3.55
N ALA A 93 6.65 4.49 2.24
CA ALA A 93 5.48 4.14 1.43
C ALA A 93 5.22 2.63 1.45
N MET A 94 6.26 1.81 1.24
CA MET A 94 6.16 0.35 1.31
C MET A 94 5.70 -0.13 2.69
N ALA A 95 6.22 0.42 3.78
CA ALA A 95 5.79 0.08 5.13
C ALA A 95 4.31 0.40 5.36
N GLY A 96 3.83 1.56 4.90
CA GLY A 96 2.42 1.91 4.96
C GLY A 96 1.54 0.94 4.16
N ILE A 97 2.01 0.50 2.99
CA ILE A 97 1.31 -0.51 2.18
C ILE A 97 1.31 -1.87 2.89
N GLU A 98 2.45 -2.34 3.39
CA GLU A 98 2.59 -3.62 4.07
C GLU A 98 1.68 -3.73 5.30
N LEU A 99 1.60 -2.67 6.11
CA LEU A 99 0.69 -2.61 7.27
C LEU A 99 -0.79 -2.64 6.86
N ALA A 100 -1.12 -2.16 5.66
CA ALA A 100 -2.48 -2.14 5.15
C ALA A 100 -2.90 -3.44 4.44
N LEU A 101 -1.97 -4.35 4.13
CA LEU A 101 -2.23 -5.65 3.51
C LEU A 101 -2.60 -6.71 4.56
#